data_AF-A0A9E4GVB7-F1
#
_entry.id   AF-A0A9E4GVB7-F1
#
_cell.length_a   1.000
_cell.length_b   1.000
_cell.length_c   1.000
_cell.angle_alpha   90.00
_cell.angle_beta   90.00
_cell.angle_gamma   90.00
#
_symmetry.space_group_name_H-M   'P 1'
#
loop_
_entity.id
_entity.type
_entity.pdbx_description
1 polymer ?
#
loop_
_entity_poly.entity_id
_entity_poly.type
_entity_poly.pdbx_seq_one_letter_code
_entity_poly.pdbx_strand_id
1 'polypeptide(L)'
;MCGRFTQRYTWEEVQAFLRLAGPAPNLRPRYNVAPGQKIAAVRASDDGRRLSMLRWGLIPSWAREPNIGYKLINARAETASAKPSFRAAWRARRCLIPAGGFYGYQAARR
;
A
#
# COMPACT_ATOMS: atom_id res chain seq x y z
N MET A 1 -9.44 -0.50 11.37
CA MET A 1 -8.99 -0.43 9.95
C MET A 1 -8.48 0.97 9.70
N CYS A 2 -7.31 1.14 9.08
CA CYS A 2 -6.78 2.47 8.78
C CYS A 2 -7.37 2.98 7.45
N GLY A 3 -7.80 4.24 7.45
CA GLY A 3 -8.36 4.91 6.27
C GLY A 3 -7.52 6.10 5.81
N ARG A 4 -6.51 6.50 6.59
CA ARG A 4 -5.57 7.58 6.26
C ARG A 4 -4.20 7.28 6.85
N PHE A 5 -3.14 7.72 6.18
CA PHE A 5 -1.77 7.56 6.67
C PHE A 5 -0.79 8.60 6.12
N THR A 6 0.45 8.56 6.60
CA THR A 6 1.54 9.45 6.16
C THR A 6 2.59 8.68 5.36
N GLN A 7 3.08 9.27 4.27
CA GLN A 7 4.27 8.83 3.53
C GLN A 7 5.26 9.98 3.53
N ARG A 8 6.03 10.10 4.62
CA ARG A 8 6.94 11.24 4.85
C ARG A 8 8.43 10.89 4.71
N TYR A 9 8.77 9.61 4.59
CA TYR A 9 10.15 9.18 4.47
C TYR A 9 10.77 9.64 3.14
N THR A 10 12.04 10.04 3.17
CA THR A 10 12.82 10.35 1.97
C THR A 10 13.19 9.09 1.22
N TRP A 11 13.73 9.24 0.01
CA TRP A 11 14.24 8.11 -0.75
C TRP A 11 15.38 7.40 0.00
N GLU A 12 16.32 8.18 0.54
CA GLU A 12 17.50 7.70 1.24
C GLU A 12 17.12 6.86 2.47
N GLU A 13 16.13 7.31 3.26
CA GLU A 13 15.63 6.57 4.42
C GLU A 13 15.02 5.23 4.01
N VAL A 14 14.14 5.22 2.99
CA VAL A 14 13.47 4.01 2.53
C VAL A 14 14.46 3.04 1.87
N GLN A 15 15.39 3.56 1.08
CA GLN A 15 16.42 2.79 0.40
C GLN A 15 17.36 2.13 1.40
N ALA A 16 17.86 2.87 2.39
CA ALA A 16 18.74 2.35 3.44
C ALA A 16 18.05 1.27 4.27
N PHE A 17 16.79 1.51 4.67
CA PHE A 17 16.04 0.58 5.51
C PHE A 17 15.65 -0.72 4.79
N LEU A 18 15.25 -0.65 3.51
CA LEU A 18 14.71 -1.79 2.77
C LEU A 18 15.66 -2.40 1.73
N ARG A 19 16.86 -1.80 1.57
CA ARG A 19 17.90 -2.16 0.59
C ARG A 19 17.35 -2.18 -0.83
N LEU A 20 16.85 -1.03 -1.27
CA LEU A 20 16.21 -0.90 -2.58
C LEU A 20 17.22 -0.69 -3.70
N ALA A 21 16.96 -1.32 -4.84
CA ALA A 21 17.65 -1.09 -6.10
C ALA A 21 16.94 -0.03 -6.94
N GLY A 22 17.68 0.59 -7.86
CA GLY A 22 17.17 1.54 -8.83
C GLY A 22 17.41 3.01 -8.48
N PRO A 23 17.05 3.93 -9.38
CA PRO A 23 17.28 5.35 -9.21
C PRO A 23 16.35 5.96 -8.15
N ALA A 24 16.78 7.08 -7.57
CA ALA A 24 15.96 7.88 -6.68
C ALA A 24 14.67 8.35 -7.38
N PRO A 25 13.48 7.97 -6.89
CA PRO A 25 12.23 8.51 -7.38
C PRO A 25 11.99 9.92 -6.80
N ASN A 26 11.13 10.69 -7.46
CA ASN A 26 10.67 11.98 -6.95
C ASN A 26 9.63 11.78 -5.82
N LEU A 27 10.11 11.36 -4.65
CA LEU A 27 9.28 11.26 -3.46
C LEU A 27 9.09 12.63 -2.82
N ARG A 28 7.84 12.94 -2.51
CA ARG A 28 7.48 14.12 -1.73
C ARG A 28 6.79 13.67 -0.46
N PRO A 29 7.05 14.32 0.69
CA PRO A 29 6.37 13.97 1.93
C PRO A 29 4.87 14.26 1.80
N ARG A 30 4.06 13.30 2.22
CA ARG A 30 2.60 13.37 2.21
C ARG A 30 2.08 13.03 3.59
N TYR A 31 1.44 14.00 4.22
CA TYR A 31 0.93 13.87 5.59
C TYR A 31 -0.53 13.40 5.64
N ASN A 32 -1.20 13.27 4.50
CA ASN A 32 -2.63 13.01 4.50
C ASN A 32 -3.10 12.12 3.33
N VAL A 33 -2.47 10.95 3.19
CA VAL A 33 -2.77 10.00 2.12
C VAL A 33 -4.14 9.36 2.33
N ALA A 34 -4.93 9.28 1.25
CA ALA A 34 -6.29 8.78 1.20
C ALA A 34 -6.46 7.64 0.17
N PRO A 35 -7.48 6.78 0.33
CA PRO A 35 -7.83 5.74 -0.62
C PRO A 35 -7.98 6.23 -2.07
N GLY A 36 -7.62 5.36 -3.02
CA GLY A 36 -7.68 5.62 -4.46
C GLY A 36 -6.47 6.38 -5.01
N GLN A 37 -5.67 7.03 -4.16
CA GLN A 37 -4.44 7.71 -4.59
C GLN A 37 -3.33 6.71 -4.91
N LYS A 38 -2.38 7.11 -5.78
CA LYS A 38 -1.11 6.39 -5.95
C LYS A 38 -0.22 6.62 -4.72
N ILE A 39 0.37 5.55 -4.20
CA ILE A 39 1.20 5.50 -2.99
C ILE A 39 2.49 4.75 -3.29
N ALA A 40 3.57 5.13 -2.60
CA ALA A 40 4.83 4.42 -2.71
C ALA A 40 4.71 3.04 -2.03
N ALA A 41 5.10 1.98 -2.75
CA ALA A 41 5.09 0.62 -2.25
C ALA A 41 6.32 -0.13 -2.76
N VAL A 42 6.95 -0.90 -1.89
CA VAL A 42 8.10 -1.74 -2.21
C VAL A 42 7.62 -3.12 -2.64
N ARG A 43 8.08 -3.57 -3.81
CA ARG A 43 7.77 -4.89 -4.37
C ARG A 43 9.05 -5.63 -4.73
N ALA A 44 8.97 -6.96 -4.78
CA ALA A 44 10.01 -7.76 -5.41
C ALA A 44 10.12 -7.44 -6.91
N SER A 45 11.34 -7.55 -7.42
CA SER A 45 11.79 -7.34 -8.79
C SER A 45 12.92 -8.34 -9.07
N ASP A 46 13.28 -8.55 -10.34
CA ASP A 46 14.31 -9.51 -10.75
C ASP A 46 15.69 -9.19 -10.15
N ASP A 47 15.96 -7.91 -9.92
CA ASP A 47 17.17 -7.35 -9.31
C ASP A 47 17.04 -7.07 -7.80
N GLY A 48 16.00 -7.63 -7.15
CA GLY A 48 15.78 -7.51 -5.71
C GLY A 48 14.49 -6.78 -5.35
N ARG A 49 14.59 -5.58 -4.78
CA ARG A 49 13.42 -4.81 -4.31
C ARG A 49 13.42 -3.44 -4.95
N ARG A 50 12.26 -3.02 -5.45
CA ARG A 50 12.07 -1.71 -6.08
C ARG A 50 10.89 -0.98 -5.47
N LEU A 51 10.99 0.34 -5.42
CA LEU A 51 9.86 1.20 -5.11
C LEU A 51 8.98 1.36 -6.35
N SER A 52 7.66 1.35 -6.16
CA SER A 52 6.67 1.51 -7.22
C SER A 52 5.50 2.34 -6.72
N MET A 53 4.90 3.14 -7.62
CA MET A 53 3.69 3.88 -7.32
C MET A 53 2.45 3.03 -7.63
N LEU A 54 1.74 2.60 -6.59
CA LEU A 54 0.55 1.74 -6.69
C LEU A 54 -0.70 2.45 -6.18
N ARG A 55 -1.86 2.13 -6.74
CA ARG A 55 -3.13 2.61 -6.19
C ARG A 55 -3.39 1.99 -4.82
N TRP A 56 -3.74 2.80 -3.82
CA TRP A 56 -4.28 2.31 -2.57
C TRP A 56 -5.74 1.90 -2.74
N GLY A 57 -5.98 0.60 -2.87
CA GLY A 57 -7.30 0.03 -3.11
C GLY A 57 -7.20 -1.04 -4.20
N LEU A 58 -7.21 -2.31 -3.78
CA LEU A 58 -6.98 -3.44 -4.67
C LEU A 58 -8.13 -3.58 -5.68
N ILE A 59 -7.78 -3.74 -6.96
CA ILE A 59 -8.74 -4.07 -8.02
C ILE A 59 -8.51 -5.54 -8.38
N PRO A 60 -9.43 -6.45 -8.03
CA PRO A 60 -9.34 -7.84 -8.44
C PRO A 60 -9.41 -7.96 -9.97
N SER A 61 -8.75 -8.97 -10.54
CA SER A 61 -8.69 -9.14 -12.01
C SER A 61 -10.04 -9.39 -12.67
N TRP A 62 -11.03 -9.87 -11.93
CA TRP A 62 -12.40 -10.10 -12.40
C TRP A 62 -13.28 -8.85 -12.35
N ALA A 63 -12.83 -7.78 -11.69
CA ALA A 63 -13.62 -6.58 -11.54
C ALA A 63 -13.63 -5.79 -12.86
N ARG A 64 -14.83 -5.46 -13.34
CA ARG A 64 -15.02 -4.63 -14.54
C ARG A 64 -14.73 -3.15 -14.28
N GLU A 65 -15.02 -2.68 -13.06
CA GLU A 65 -14.87 -1.28 -12.66
C GLU A 65 -13.83 -1.09 -11.54
N PRO A 66 -13.04 0.00 -11.57
CA PRO A 66 -12.00 0.27 -10.57
C PRO A 66 -12.56 0.69 -9.21
N ASN A 67 -13.84 1.08 -9.15
CA ASN A 67 -14.50 1.61 -7.96
C ASN A 67 -14.55 0.59 -6.81
N ILE A 68 -14.57 -0.71 -7.11
CA ILE A 68 -14.49 -1.75 -6.08
C ILE A 68 -13.27 -1.59 -5.18
N GLY A 69 -12.18 -1.02 -5.69
CA GLY A 69 -10.95 -0.86 -4.91
C GLY A 69 -11.10 0.10 -3.72
N TYR A 70 -12.08 1.01 -3.72
CA TYR A 70 -12.39 1.82 -2.53
C TYR A 70 -12.91 0.97 -1.35
N LYS A 71 -13.52 -0.19 -1.64
CA LYS A 71 -13.96 -1.16 -0.63
C LYS A 71 -12.85 -2.14 -0.23
N LEU A 72 -11.74 -2.16 -0.96
CA LEU A 72 -10.64 -3.13 -0.81
C LEU A 72 -9.32 -2.43 -0.44
N ILE A 73 -9.41 -1.45 0.46
CA ILE A 73 -8.27 -0.68 0.98
C ILE A 73 -7.52 -1.38 2.12
N ASN A 74 -8.18 -2.35 2.78
CA ASN A 74 -7.65 -3.16 3.87
C ASN A 74 -8.00 -4.63 3.62
N ALA A 75 -7.11 -5.54 4.03
CA ALA A 75 -7.36 -6.98 4.07
C ALA A 75 -7.11 -7.48 5.50
N ARG A 76 -8.07 -8.24 6.04
CA ARG A 76 -7.93 -8.89 7.36
C ARG A 76 -6.96 -10.06 7.26
N ALA A 77 -5.90 -10.06 8.08
CA ALA A 77 -4.83 -11.06 8.02
C ALA A 77 -5.37 -12.49 8.16
N GLU A 78 -6.42 -12.66 8.98
CA GLU A 78 -7.10 -13.92 9.28
C GLU A 78 -7.76 -14.56 8.05
N THR A 79 -8.13 -13.77 7.04
CA THR A 79 -8.93 -14.24 5.90
C THR A 79 -8.36 -13.89 4.52
N ALA A 80 -7.31 -13.06 4.46
CA ALA A 80 -6.76 -12.54 3.21
C ALA A 80 -6.24 -13.63 2.27
N SER A 81 -5.73 -14.75 2.81
CA SER A 81 -5.22 -15.88 2.03
C SER A 81 -6.32 -16.64 1.28
N ALA A 82 -7.54 -16.69 1.80
CA ALA A 82 -8.66 -17.45 1.23
C ALA A 82 -9.66 -16.57 0.43
N LYS A 83 -9.82 -15.30 0.81
CA LYS A 83 -10.85 -14.43 0.24
C LYS A 83 -10.64 -14.17 -1.26
N PRO A 84 -11.66 -14.34 -2.14
CA PRO A 84 -11.49 -14.21 -3.60
C PRO A 84 -10.86 -12.91 -4.08
N SER A 85 -11.16 -11.78 -3.43
CA SER A 85 -10.59 -10.47 -3.76
C SER A 85 -9.07 -10.40 -3.52
N PHE A 86 -8.54 -11.17 -2.56
CA PHE A 86 -7.16 -11.02 -2.07
C PHE A 86 -6.26 -12.23 -2.35
N ARG A 87 -6.81 -13.45 -2.40
CA ARG A 87 -6.04 -14.73 -2.44
C ARG A 87 -4.92 -14.76 -3.49
N ALA A 88 -5.17 -14.21 -4.69
CA ALA A 88 -4.19 -14.17 -5.77
C ALA A 88 -3.04 -13.18 -5.45
N ALA A 89 -3.38 -12.00 -4.92
CA ALA A 89 -2.38 -11.01 -4.51
C ALA A 89 -1.59 -11.47 -3.27
N TRP A 90 -2.24 -12.14 -2.32
CA TRP A 90 -1.60 -12.74 -1.15
C TRP A 90 -0.47 -13.70 -1.54
N ARG A 91 -0.73 -14.56 -2.55
CA ARG A 91 0.22 -15.55 -3.03
C ARG A 91 1.43 -14.94 -3.75
N ALA A 92 1.19 -14.02 -4.68
CA ALA A 92 2.20 -13.63 -5.68
C ALA A 92 2.50 -12.12 -5.77
N ARG A 93 1.73 -11.24 -5.12
CA ARG A 93 1.84 -9.78 -5.29
C ARG A 93 1.91 -9.04 -3.96
N ARG A 94 2.67 -9.59 -3.01
CA ARG A 94 2.94 -8.94 -1.73
C ARG A 94 3.78 -7.68 -1.95
N CYS A 95 3.51 -6.66 -1.15
CA CYS A 95 4.26 -5.41 -1.14
C CYS A 95 4.35 -4.88 0.29
N LEU A 96 5.34 -4.03 0.54
CA LEU A 96 5.45 -3.25 1.76
C LEU A 96 5.08 -1.80 1.46
N ILE A 97 4.31 -1.17 2.35
CA ILE A 97 3.95 0.25 2.23
C ILE A 97 4.75 1.01 3.29
N PRO A 98 5.81 1.75 2.92
CA PRO A 98 6.50 2.63 3.85
C PRO A 98 5.52 3.72 4.32
N ALA A 99 5.34 3.81 5.63
CA ALA A 99 4.42 4.74 6.26
C ALA A 99 5.03 5.30 7.55
N GLY A 100 4.99 6.62 7.74
CA GLY A 100 5.48 7.25 8.98
C GLY A 100 4.52 7.09 10.15
N GLY A 101 3.27 6.71 9.88
CA GLY A 101 2.19 6.54 10.84
C GLY A 101 0.83 6.52 10.14
N PHE A 102 -0.22 6.12 10.86
CA PHE A 102 -1.60 6.10 10.35
C PHE A 102 -2.55 6.80 11.32
N TYR A 103 -3.70 7.23 10.81
CA TYR A 103 -4.74 7.84 11.62
C TYR A 103 -5.80 6.79 11.99
N GLY A 104 -6.15 6.73 13.28
CA GLY A 104 -7.30 6.03 13.81
C GLY A 104 -8.31 7.02 14.36
N TYR A 105 -9.59 6.82 14.07
CA TYR A 105 -10.67 7.63 14.62
C TYR A 105 -11.38 6.82 15.70
N GLN A 106 -11.36 7.33 16.93
CA GLN A 106 -12.13 6.75 18.02
C GLN A 106 -13.59 7.20 17.87
N ALA A 107 -14.52 6.25 17.89
CA ALA A 107 -15.93 6.59 17.93
C ALA A 107 -16.20 7.40 19.21
N ALA A 108 -16.89 8.53 19.08
CA ALA A 108 -17.42 9.23 20.23
C ALA A 108 -18.36 8.25 20.95
N ARG A 109 -18.04 7.94 22.21
CA ARG A 109 -18.97 7.19 23.07
C ARG A 109 -20.22 8.05 23.22
N ARG A 110 -21.37 7.52 22.79
CA ARG A 110 -22.67 8.06 23.18
C ARG A 110 -23.01 7.57 24.58
#